data_AF-Q5Z001-F1
#
_entry.id   AF-Q5Z001-F1
#
_cell.length_a   1.000
_cell.length_b   1.000
_cell.length_c   1.000
_cell.angle_alpha   90.00
_cell.angle_beta   90.00
_cell.angle_gamma   90.00
#
_symmetry.space_group_name_H-M   'P 1'
#
loop_
_entity.id
_entity.type
_entity.pdbx_description
1 polymer ?
#
loop_
_entity_poly.entity_id
_entity_poly.type
_entity_poly.pdbx_seq_one_letter_code
_entity_poly.pdbx_strand_id
1 'polypeptide(L)'
;MSAAGATIPRMVTVYANQTVVRAEDLPDVIRAAEVLGIGLKIENVMVPDDDGGYAPEWIVTREDEVPVYDEWEGRFEEPDDEEFSLDSAE
;
A
#
# COMPACT_ATOMS: atom_id res chain seq x y z
N MET A 1 -10.57 -56.13 0.69
CA MET A 1 -10.91 -54.91 1.45
C MET A 1 -9.81 -53.90 1.18
N SER A 2 -10.08 -52.88 0.36
CA SER A 2 -9.08 -51.85 0.02
C SER A 2 -8.84 -50.96 1.22
N ALA A 3 -7.58 -50.79 1.62
CA ALA A 3 -7.17 -49.82 2.61
C ALA A 3 -7.48 -48.42 2.06
N ALA A 4 -8.46 -47.73 2.66
CA ALA A 4 -8.67 -46.32 2.42
C ALA A 4 -7.39 -45.58 2.83
N GLY A 5 -6.71 -44.96 1.86
CA GLY A 5 -5.47 -44.23 2.10
C GLY A 5 -5.69 -43.12 3.12
N ALA A 6 -4.95 -43.15 4.23
CA ALA A 6 -5.01 -42.10 5.23
C ALA A 6 -4.49 -40.78 4.63
N THR A 7 -5.29 -39.72 4.68
CA THR A 7 -4.87 -38.37 4.32
C THR A 7 -4.26 -37.68 5.54
N ILE A 8 -3.00 -37.25 5.43
CA ILE A 8 -2.34 -36.47 6.47
C ILE A 8 -2.70 -35.00 6.24
N PRO A 9 -3.38 -34.31 7.18
CA PRO A 9 -3.64 -32.88 7.05
C PRO A 9 -2.30 -32.13 7.04
N ARG A 10 -2.06 -31.35 5.99
CA ARG A 10 -0.88 -30.48 5.88
C ARG A 10 -1.31 -29.05 6.16
N MET A 11 -0.78 -28.47 7.24
CA MET A 11 -0.96 -27.06 7.55
C MET A 11 0.03 -26.23 6.71
N VAL A 12 -0.46 -25.20 6.04
CA VAL A 12 0.36 -24.21 5.30
C VAL A 12 0.20 -22.87 6.01
N THR A 13 1.31 -22.28 6.45
CA THR A 13 1.32 -20.93 7.05
C THR A 13 1.96 -19.97 6.06
N VAL A 14 1.26 -18.90 5.71
CA VAL A 14 1.75 -17.84 4.82
C VAL A 14 2.05 -16.61 5.66
N TYR A 15 3.30 -16.14 5.63
CA TYR A 15 3.69 -14.86 6.21
C TYR A 15 3.68 -13.81 5.10
N ALA A 16 2.75 -12.87 5.18
CA ALA A 16 2.59 -11.80 4.21
C ALA A 16 3.33 -10.55 4.71
N ASN A 17 4.22 -9.99 3.90
CA ASN A 17 4.81 -8.65 4.11
C ASN A 17 3.95 -7.54 3.46
N GLN A 18 2.66 -7.83 3.31
CA GLN A 18 1.69 -7.01 2.62
C GLN A 18 0.53 -6.73 3.57
N THR A 19 0.00 -5.51 3.51
CA THR A 19 -1.14 -5.08 4.31
C THR A 19 -2.18 -4.43 3.40
N VAL A 20 -3.45 -4.64 3.73
CA VAL A 20 -4.56 -3.96 3.08
C VAL A 20 -4.70 -2.59 3.75
N VAL A 21 -4.74 -1.53 2.94
CA VAL A 21 -4.84 -0.14 3.39
C VAL A 21 -6.02 0.50 2.66
N ARG A 22 -6.83 1.23 3.42
CA ARG A 22 -7.94 1.99 2.86
C ARG A 22 -7.43 3.21 2.10
N ALA A 23 -8.25 3.71 1.18
CA ALA A 23 -7.89 4.86 0.37
C ALA A 23 -7.60 6.11 1.22
N GLU A 24 -8.34 6.32 2.32
CA GLU A 24 -8.16 7.46 3.22
C GLU A 24 -6.82 7.44 3.99
N ASP A 25 -6.30 6.25 4.29
CA ASP A 25 -5.10 6.08 5.12
C ASP A 25 -3.82 6.00 4.27
N LEU A 26 -3.95 5.81 2.95
CA LEU A 26 -2.82 5.62 2.03
C LEU A 26 -1.81 6.79 2.04
N PRO A 27 -2.22 8.07 2.05
CA PRO A 27 -1.27 9.19 2.09
C PRO A 27 -0.37 9.18 3.33
N ASP A 28 -0.94 8.85 4.49
CA ASP A 28 -0.20 8.80 5.76
C ASP A 28 0.81 7.64 5.76
N VAL A 29 0.45 6.51 5.16
CA VAL A 29 1.34 5.35 5.00
C VAL A 29 2.52 5.67 4.07
N ILE A 30 2.26 6.33 2.94
CA ILE A 30 3.30 6.76 1.99
C ILE A 30 4.29 7.70 2.69
N ARG A 31 3.77 8.74 3.34
CA ARG A 31 4.59 9.73 4.07
C ARG A 31 5.43 9.07 5.17
N ALA A 32 4.85 8.13 5.92
CA ALA A 32 5.58 7.42 6.96
C ALA A 32 6.73 6.59 6.38
N ALA A 33 6.51 5.93 5.24
CA ALA A 33 7.55 5.15 4.58
C ALA A 33 8.69 6.04 4.02
N GLU A 34 8.37 7.21 3.45
CA GLU A 34 9.37 8.19 3.02
C GLU A 34 10.27 8.66 4.17
N VAL A 35 9.67 9.03 5.32
CA VAL A 35 10.42 9.45 6.51
C VAL A 35 11.32 8.33 7.04
N LEU A 36 10.88 7.08 6.93
CA LEU A 36 11.63 5.91 7.37
C LEU A 36 12.61 5.38 6.31
N GLY A 37 12.62 5.94 5.10
CA GLY A 37 13.44 5.46 3.99
C GLY A 37 13.08 4.05 3.53
N ILE A 38 11.80 3.68 3.63
CA ILE A 38 11.28 2.35 3.28
C ILE A 38 10.61 2.43 1.91
N GLY A 39 10.90 1.47 1.03
CA GLY A 39 10.18 1.32 -0.22
C GLY A 39 8.81 0.69 -0.04
N LEU A 40 7.83 1.15 -0.81
CA LEU A 40 6.50 0.57 -0.85
C LEU A 40 6.09 0.26 -2.28
N LYS A 41 5.65 -0.98 -2.53
CA LYS A 41 4.88 -1.31 -3.72
C LYS A 41 3.39 -1.21 -3.39
N ILE A 42 2.67 -0.39 -4.15
CA ILE A 42 1.24 -0.11 -3.95
C ILE A 42 0.46 -0.66 -5.14
N GLU A 43 -0.53 -1.50 -4.86
CA GLU A 43 -1.37 -2.14 -5.88
C GLU A 43 -2.85 -1.95 -5.54
N ASN A 44 -3.66 -1.55 -6.53
CA ASN A 44 -5.11 -1.48 -6.37
C ASN A 44 -5.71 -2.86 -6.60
N VAL A 45 -6.52 -3.34 -5.66
CA VAL A 45 -7.23 -4.63 -5.77
C VAL A 45 -8.70 -4.47 -5.40
N MET A 46 -9.51 -5.34 -5.99
CA MET A 46 -10.92 -5.45 -5.63
C MET A 46 -11.08 -6.54 -4.58
N VAL A 47 -11.53 -6.19 -3.38
CA VAL A 47 -11.74 -7.14 -2.26
C VAL A 47 -13.24 -7.34 -2.08
N PRO A 48 -13.72 -8.59 -1.89
CA PRO A 48 -15.12 -8.83 -1.56
C PRO A 48 -15.52 -8.07 -0.30
N ASP A 49 -16.65 -7.38 -0.36
CA ASP A 49 -17.24 -6.72 0.80
C ASP A 49 -18.24 -7.64 1.52
N ASP A 50 -18.71 -7.20 2.69
CA ASP A 50 -19.67 -7.96 3.52
C ASP A 50 -21.08 -8.05 2.89
N ASP A 51 -21.39 -7.18 1.92
CA ASP A 51 -22.68 -7.10 1.23
C ASP A 51 -22.70 -7.91 -0.09
N GLY A 52 -21.62 -8.66 -0.37
CA GLY A 52 -21.48 -9.50 -1.56
C GLY A 52 -21.07 -8.75 -2.84
N GLY A 53 -20.65 -7.49 -2.71
CA GLY A 53 -20.00 -6.68 -3.73
C GLY A 53 -18.47 -6.78 -3.66
N TYR A 54 -17.80 -5.83 -4.33
CA TYR A 54 -16.36 -5.66 -4.25
C TYR A 54 -16.03 -4.19 -3.99
N ALA A 55 -15.16 -3.95 -3.01
CA ALA A 55 -14.64 -2.63 -2.70
C ALA A 55 -13.20 -2.48 -3.21
N PRO A 56 -12.81 -1.28 -3.72
CA PRO A 56 -11.44 -1.00 -4.05
C PRO A 56 -10.62 -0.83 -2.77
N GLU A 57 -9.56 -1.62 -2.63
CA GLU A 57 -8.61 -1.56 -1.52
C GLU A 57 -7.19 -1.46 -2.07
N TRP A 58 -6.25 -1.00 -1.23
CA TRP A 58 -4.85 -0.89 -1.61
C TRP A 58 -4.01 -1.94 -0.90
N ILE A 59 -3.32 -2.77 -1.66
CA ILE A 59 -2.28 -3.64 -1.10
C ILE A 59 -0.99 -2.85 -1.06
N VAL A 60 -0.47 -2.66 0.15
CA VAL A 60 0.82 -2.06 0.40
C VAL A 60 1.80 -3.16 0.79
N THR A 61 2.81 -3.36 -0.04
CA THR A 61 3.91 -4.30 0.23
C THR A 61 5.16 -3.52 0.57
N ARG A 62 5.79 -3.85 1.70
CA ARG A 62 7.09 -3.27 2.04
C ARG A 62 8.18 -3.87 1.14
N GLU A 63 9.00 -3.00 0.57
CA GLU A 63 10.18 -3.35 -0.21
C GLU A 63 11.45 -2.81 0.46
N ASP A 64 12.56 -3.49 0.20
CA ASP A 64 13.88 -3.10 0.74
C ASP A 64 14.50 -1.93 -0.04
N GLU A 65 14.06 -1.72 -1.29
CA GLU A 65 14.47 -0.61 -2.14
C GLU A 65 13.28 0.33 -2.36
N VAL A 66 13.50 1.64 -2.31
CA VAL A 66 12.45 2.62 -2.62
C VAL A 66 12.18 2.57 -4.12
N PRO A 67 10.97 2.17 -4.56
CA PRO A 67 10.66 2.17 -5.98
C PRO A 67 10.76 3.61 -6.51
N VAL A 68 11.65 3.79 -7.48
CA VAL A 68 11.82 5.07 -8.18
C VAL A 68 10.69 5.15 -9.19
N TYR A 69 9.57 5.75 -8.80
CA TYR A 69 8.55 6.18 -9.75
C TYR A 69 9.07 7.45 -10.42
N ASP A 70 9.60 7.34 -11.63
CA ASP A 70 10.25 8.46 -12.33
C ASP A 70 9.31 9.66 -12.53
N GLU A 71 7.99 9.45 -12.64
CA GLU A 71 7.02 10.51 -12.95
C GLU A 71 5.64 10.18 -12.34
N TRP A 72 5.40 10.54 -11.08
CA TRP A 72 4.04 10.56 -10.53
C TRP A 72 3.51 11.99 -10.58
N GLU A 73 2.55 12.27 -11.49
CA GLU A 73 1.91 13.60 -11.67
C GLU A 73 1.21 14.17 -10.42
N GLY A 74 1.15 13.40 -9.32
CA GLY A 74 0.57 13.80 -8.04
C GLY A 74 1.58 13.97 -6.90
N ARG A 75 2.90 13.83 -7.15
CA ARG A 75 3.90 14.13 -6.15
C ARG A 75 3.80 15.62 -5.84
N PHE A 76 3.66 15.96 -4.57
CA PHE A 76 3.76 17.35 -4.11
C PHE A 76 5.13 17.85 -4.60
N GLU A 77 5.15 18.74 -5.58
CA GLU A 77 6.36 19.50 -5.87
C GLU A 77 6.73 20.17 -4.56
N GLU A 78 7.91 19.87 -4.01
CA GLU A 78 8.47 20.72 -2.95
C GLU A 78 8.44 22.12 -3.52
N PRO A 79 7.66 23.05 -2.97
CA PRO A 79 7.67 24.41 -3.48
C PRO A 79 9.11 24.89 -3.34
N ASP A 80 9.73 25.24 -4.47
CA ASP A 80 11.05 25.88 -4.46
C ASP A 80 11.01 26.99 -3.39
N ASP A 81 11.97 26.95 -2.45
CA ASP A 81 12.04 27.79 -1.23
C ASP A 81 12.05 29.32 -1.50
N GLU A 82 11.81 29.78 -2.72
CA GLU A 82 11.99 31.16 -3.18
C GLU A 82 10.70 31.94 -3.48
N GLU A 83 9.49 31.35 -3.41
CA GLU A 83 8.25 32.13 -3.66
C GLU A 83 7.07 31.80 -2.73
N PHE A 84 7.24 32.04 -1.42
CA PHE A 84 6.11 32.28 -0.51
C PHE A 84 6.20 33.68 0.10
N SER A 85 6.04 34.71 -0.74
CA SER A 85 5.63 36.02 -0.25
C SER A 85 4.10 36.04 -0.12
N LEU A 86 3.61 35.71 1.07
CA LEU A 86 2.24 36.00 1.49
C LEU A 86 2.10 37.52 1.66
N ASP A 87 1.85 38.23 0.56
CA ASP A 87 1.42 39.62 0.63
C ASP A 87 -0.02 39.62 1.18
N SER A 88 -0.10 39.85 2.48
CA SER A 88 -1.33 40.05 3.21
C SER A 88 -1.69 41.53 3.18
N ALA A 89 -2.95 41.80 2.81
CA ALA A 89 -3.66 43.08 2.86
C ALA A 89 -3.24 44.11 1.80
N GLU A 90 -4.17 44.63 1.00
CA GLU A 90 -5.39 45.35 1.43
C GLU A 90 -6.56 45.22 0.43
#